data_AF-A0A316S922-F1
#
_entry.id   AF-A0A316S922-F1
#
_cell.length_a   1.000
_cell.length_b   1.000
_cell.length_c   1.000
_cell.angle_alpha   90.00
_cell.angle_beta   90.00
_cell.angle_gamma   90.00
#
_symmetry.space_group_name_H-M   'P 1'
#
loop_
_entity.id
_entity.type
_entity.pdbx_description
1 polymer ?
#
loop_
_entity_poly.entity_id
_entity_poly.type
_entity_poly.pdbx_seq_one_letter_code
_entity_poly.pdbx_strand_id
1 'polypeptide(L)'
;MKKYCIVAGIALIMLAVMALYPPPAEPSEKIYVPVTVHAGDTLGIICRELAATYGDERDWREIVYFVQKQNKLNTREPIRPGDKLIVELLVERGKQLEKEKCR
;
A
#
# COMPACT_ATOMS: atom_id res chain seq x y z
N MET A 1 -32.82 -35.88 -9.93
CA MET A 1 -31.42 -36.34 -10.03
C MET A 1 -30.66 -35.69 -11.19
N LYS A 2 -31.07 -35.86 -12.46
CA LYS A 2 -30.40 -35.26 -13.65
C LYS A 2 -30.12 -33.74 -13.56
N LYS A 3 -31.04 -32.97 -12.97
CA LYS A 3 -30.92 -31.51 -12.82
C LYS A 3 -29.76 -31.10 -11.91
N TYR A 4 -29.47 -31.88 -10.87
CA TYR A 4 -28.38 -31.62 -9.93
C TYR A 4 -27.01 -31.98 -10.52
N CYS A 5 -26.94 -33.01 -11.36
CA CYS A 5 -25.72 -33.36 -12.09
C CYS A 5 -25.30 -32.23 -13.06
N ILE A 6 -26.27 -31.59 -13.72
CA ILE A 6 -26.02 -30.45 -14.61
C ILE A 6 -25.49 -29.24 -13.82
N VAL A 7 -26.13 -28.92 -12.68
CA VAL A 7 -25.69 -27.81 -11.82
C VAL A 7 -24.29 -28.06 -11.24
N ALA A 8 -24.00 -29.28 -10.80
CA ALA A 8 -22.67 -29.66 -10.30
C ALA A 8 -21.59 -29.56 -11.39
N GLY A 9 -21.92 -29.96 -12.62
CA GLY A 9 -21.01 -29.80 -13.77
C GLY A 9 -20.70 -28.34 -14.08
N ILE A 10 -21.72 -27.47 -14.09
CA ILE A 10 -21.55 -26.03 -14.32
C ILE A 10 -20.70 -25.39 -13.21
N ALA A 11 -20.94 -25.76 -11.95
CA ALA A 11 -20.16 -25.26 -10.82
C ALA A 11 -18.68 -25.66 -10.90
N LEU A 12 -18.39 -26.90 -11.30
CA LEU A 12 -17.03 -27.38 -11.53
C LEU A 12 -16.32 -26.64 -12.67
N ILE A 13 -17.03 -26.39 -13.77
CA ILE A 13 -16.48 -25.61 -14.89
C ILE A 13 -16.18 -24.19 -14.45
N MET A 14 -17.09 -23.54 -13.72
CA MET A 14 -16.89 -22.18 -13.22
C MET A 14 -15.70 -22.10 -12.26
N LEU A 15 -15.52 -23.11 -11.40
CA LEU A 15 -14.37 -23.21 -10.49
C LEU A 15 -13.05 -23.43 -11.26
N ALA A 16 -13.07 -24.25 -12.30
CA ALA A 16 -11.90 -24.48 -13.17
C ALA A 16 -11.49 -23.20 -13.92
N VAL A 17 -12.46 -22.42 -14.42
CA VAL A 17 -12.20 -21.14 -15.09
C VAL A 17 -11.53 -20.16 -14.13
N MET A 18 -11.98 -20.07 -12.88
CA MET A 18 -11.35 -19.19 -11.87
C MET A 18 -9.94 -19.64 -11.47
N ALA A 19 -9.65 -20.94 -11.50
CA ALA A 19 -8.30 -21.45 -11.24
C ALA A 19 -7.33 -21.19 -12.40
N LEU A 20 -7.81 -21.24 -13.64
CA LEU A 20 -7.02 -20.99 -14.86
C LEU A 20 -6.79 -19.49 -15.12
N TYR A 21 -7.73 -18.64 -14.70
CA TYR A 21 -7.65 -17.20 -14.87
C TYR A 21 -7.77 -16.52 -13.50
N PRO A 22 -6.72 -16.57 -12.66
CA PRO A 22 -6.71 -15.77 -11.44
C PRO A 22 -6.87 -14.30 -11.81
N PRO A 23 -7.62 -13.51 -11.01
CA PRO A 23 -7.70 -12.08 -11.24
C PRO A 23 -6.28 -11.48 -11.26
N PRO A 24 -5.98 -10.56 -12.19
CA PRO A 24 -4.68 -9.90 -12.21
C PRO A 24 -4.47 -9.18 -10.88
N ALA A 25 -3.35 -9.46 -10.21
CA ALA A 25 -2.94 -8.66 -9.07
C ALA A 25 -2.75 -7.21 -9.55
N GLU A 26 -3.38 -6.26 -8.88
CA GLU A 26 -3.23 -4.86 -9.25
C GLU A 26 -1.75 -4.45 -9.14
N PRO A 27 -1.16 -3.81 -10.16
CA PRO A 27 0.23 -3.43 -10.10
C PRO A 27 0.42 -2.36 -9.03
N SER A 28 1.13 -2.73 -7.96
CA SER A 28 1.57 -1.81 -6.91
C SER A 28 2.86 -1.10 -7.34
N GLU A 29 2.91 0.21 -7.16
CA GLU A 29 4.05 1.06 -7.52
C GLU A 29 4.62 1.79 -6.30
N LYS A 30 5.93 2.02 -6.30
CA LYS A 30 6.61 2.77 -5.24
C LYS A 30 6.57 4.26 -5.57
N ILE A 31 6.00 5.05 -4.66
CA ILE A 31 6.02 6.51 -4.71
C ILE A 31 6.89 7.08 -3.60
N TYR A 32 7.43 8.28 -3.81
CA TYR A 32 8.28 8.97 -2.86
C TYR A 32 7.67 10.32 -2.50
N VAL A 33 7.19 10.43 -1.25
CA VAL A 33 6.51 11.63 -0.77
C VAL A 33 7.47 12.46 0.09
N PRO A 34 7.85 13.68 -0.32
CA PRO A 34 8.65 14.57 0.51
C PRO A 34 7.78 15.17 1.62
N VAL A 35 8.23 15.08 2.87
CA VAL A 35 7.55 15.61 4.06
C VAL A 35 8.50 16.47 4.87
N THR A 36 7.97 17.57 5.42
CA THR A 36 8.68 18.39 6.40
C THR A 36 8.15 18.03 7.78
N VAL A 37 9.04 17.70 8.70
CA VAL A 37 8.67 17.33 10.08
C VAL A 37 8.23 18.56 10.86
N HIS A 38 7.11 18.47 11.56
CA HIS A 38 6.58 19.51 12.44
C HIS A 38 6.74 19.14 13.93
N ALA A 39 6.57 20.14 14.81
CA ALA A 39 6.66 19.92 16.24
C ALA A 39 5.51 19.02 16.73
N GLY A 40 5.87 17.94 17.43
CA GLY A 40 4.92 16.91 17.89
C GLY A 40 4.82 15.71 16.96
N ASP A 41 5.40 15.79 15.76
CA ASP A 41 5.42 14.65 14.84
C ASP A 41 6.33 13.54 15.35
N THR A 42 5.92 12.31 15.10
CA THR A 42 6.80 11.15 15.21
C THR A 42 6.84 10.45 13.87
N LEU A 43 7.95 9.76 13.59
CA LEU A 43 8.10 9.02 12.35
C LEU A 43 6.97 7.99 12.13
N GLY A 44 6.52 7.35 13.21
CA GLY A 44 5.40 6.41 13.17
C GLY A 44 4.05 7.06 12.84
N ILE A 45 3.78 8.26 13.36
CA ILE A 45 2.55 9.02 13.04
C ILE A 45 2.59 9.42 11.56
N ILE A 46 3.67 10.03 11.11
CA ILE A 46 3.85 10.44 9.70
C ILE A 46 3.65 9.26 8.76
N CYS A 47 4.35 8.13 8.98
CA CYS A 47 4.23 6.96 8.13
C CYS A 47 2.82 6.37 8.14
N ARG A 48 2.14 6.34 9.30
CA ARG A 48 0.78 5.80 9.41
C ARG A 48 -0.23 6.68 8.68
N GLU A 49 -0.17 8.00 8.86
CA GLU A 49 -1.08 8.94 8.20
C GLU A 49 -0.89 8.93 6.70
N LEU A 50 0.36 8.89 6.23
CA LEU A 50 0.67 8.76 4.80
C LEU A 50 0.22 7.42 4.23
N ALA A 51 0.44 6.31 4.95
CA ALA A 51 -0.02 5.00 4.52
C ALA A 51 -1.55 4.97 4.36
N ALA A 52 -2.30 5.50 5.34
CA ALA A 52 -3.75 5.63 5.25
C ALA A 52 -4.18 6.58 4.12
N THR A 53 -3.44 7.67 3.91
CA THR A 53 -3.74 8.66 2.87
C THR A 53 -3.51 8.09 1.48
N TYR A 54 -2.43 7.35 1.26
CA TYR A 54 -2.05 6.85 -0.06
C TYR A 54 -2.51 5.42 -0.32
N GLY A 55 -3.07 4.74 0.69
CA GLY A 55 -3.57 3.37 0.57
C GLY A 55 -2.47 2.32 0.59
N ASP A 56 -1.38 2.57 1.31
CA ASP A 56 -0.34 1.57 1.57
C ASP A 56 -0.79 0.64 2.69
N GLU A 57 -1.01 -0.63 2.38
CA GLU A 57 -1.54 -1.63 3.32
C GLU A 57 -0.46 -2.32 4.15
N ARG A 58 0.83 -1.99 3.93
CA ARG A 58 1.94 -2.56 4.71
C ARG A 58 1.87 -2.15 6.17
N ASP A 59 2.50 -2.94 7.04
CA ASP A 59 2.65 -2.55 8.46
C ASP A 59 3.44 -1.24 8.54
N TRP A 60 2.91 -0.25 9.27
CA TRP A 60 3.54 1.06 9.42
C TRP A 60 4.98 0.96 9.97
N ARG A 61 5.33 -0.09 10.74
CA ARG A 61 6.69 -0.34 11.24
C ARG A 61 7.65 -0.72 10.12
N GLU A 62 7.17 -1.46 9.12
CA GLU A 62 7.95 -1.78 7.92
C GLU A 62 8.23 -0.50 7.13
N ILE A 63 7.20 0.34 6.95
CA ILE A 63 7.34 1.64 6.29
C ILE A 63 8.37 2.50 7.03
N VAL A 64 8.26 2.61 8.37
CA VAL A 64 9.24 3.32 9.21
C VAL A 64 10.65 2.79 9.00
N TYR A 65 10.86 1.48 8.95
CA TYR A 65 12.17 0.88 8.72
C TYR A 65 12.79 1.32 7.38
N PHE A 66 12.00 1.27 6.29
CA PHE A 66 12.49 1.71 4.98
C PHE A 66 12.76 3.21 4.94
N VAL A 67 11.91 4.03 5.55
CA VAL A 67 12.12 5.48 5.65
C VAL A 67 13.40 5.80 6.42
N GLN A 68 13.66 5.13 7.55
CA GLN A 68 14.90 5.29 8.30
C GLN A 68 16.12 4.95 7.46
N LYS A 69 16.08 3.81 6.76
CA LYS A 69 17.18 3.35 5.91
C LYS A 69 17.44 4.32 4.76
N GLN A 70 16.40 4.80 4.08
CA GLN A 70 16.51 5.71 2.93
C GLN A 70 17.03 7.08 3.33
N ASN A 71 16.53 7.64 4.44
CA ASN A 71 16.91 8.98 4.91
C ASN A 71 18.16 8.95 5.82
N LYS A 72 18.81 7.78 5.95
CA LYS A 72 20.00 7.58 6.82
C LYS A 72 19.76 8.05 8.26
N LEU A 73 18.54 7.85 8.76
CA LEU A 73 18.19 8.24 10.12
C LEU A 73 18.80 7.25 11.10
N ASN A 74 19.36 7.79 12.18
CA ASN A 74 19.82 6.98 13.29
C ASN A 74 18.63 6.58 14.17
N THR A 75 18.42 5.28 14.40
CA THR A 75 17.33 4.78 15.26
C THR A 75 17.41 5.29 16.70
N ARG A 76 18.60 5.75 17.14
CA ARG A 76 18.82 6.32 18.47
C ARG A 76 18.52 7.81 18.56
N GLU A 77 18.32 8.49 17.43
CA GLU A 77 18.09 9.93 17.40
C GLU A 77 16.66 10.22 16.94
N PRO A 78 15.92 11.08 17.67
CA PRO A 78 14.60 11.49 17.24
C PRO A 78 14.70 12.44 16.05
N ILE A 79 13.69 12.39 15.17
CA ILE A 79 13.48 13.39 14.13
C ILE A 79 13.18 14.75 14.76
N ARG A 80 13.60 15.84 14.10
CA ARG A 80 13.46 17.20 14.60
C ARG A 80 12.53 18.02 13.70
N PRO A 81 11.81 19.00 14.26
CA PRO A 81 11.04 19.94 13.45
C PRO A 81 11.93 20.65 12.43
N GLY A 82 11.46 20.70 11.18
CA GLY A 82 12.20 21.25 10.04
C GLY A 82 12.98 20.21 9.23
N ASP A 83 13.14 18.98 9.73
CA ASP A 83 13.77 17.90 8.97
C ASP A 83 12.95 17.59 7.71
N LYS A 84 13.64 17.34 6.59
CA LYS A 84 13.02 16.92 5.34
C LYS A 84 13.22 15.42 5.17
N LEU A 85 12.11 14.69 5.13
CA LEU A 85 12.08 13.24 4.97
C LEU A 85 11.48 12.88 3.63
N ILE A 86 11.99 11.82 3.02
CA ILE A 86 11.38 11.17 1.87
C ILE A 86 10.73 9.88 2.35
N VAL A 87 9.40 9.78 2.21
CA VAL A 87 8.64 8.60 2.61
C VAL A 87 8.33 7.74 1.39
N GLU A 88 8.83 6.52 1.38
CA GLU A 88 8.55 5.51 0.34
C GLU A 88 7.26 4.75 0.69
N LEU A 89 6.25 4.86 -0.18
CA LEU A 89 4.96 4.19 -0.05
C LEU A 89 4.71 3.27 -1.24
N LEU A 90 4.02 2.16 -0.98
CA LEU A 90 3.56 1.24 -2.00
C LEU A 90 2.07 1.51 -2.26
N VAL A 91 1.73 1.91 -3.48
CA VAL A 91 0.37 2.33 -3.84
C VAL A 91 -0.13 1.53 -5.04
N GLU A 92 -1.38 1.11 -5.02
CA GLU A 92 -2.02 0.49 -6.17
C GLU A 92 -2.20 1.52 -7.29
N ARG A 93 -1.68 1.21 -8.49
CA ARG A 93 -1.68 2.13 -9.64
C ARG A 93 -3.08 2.65 -10.00
N GLY A 94 -4.14 1.89 -9.71
CA GLY A 94 -5.54 2.31 -9.92
C GLY A 94 -5.99 3.45 -9.01
N LYS A 95 -5.57 3.47 -7.74
CA LYS A 95 -5.97 4.48 -6.75
C LYS A 95 -5.26 5.84 -6.95
N GLN A 96 -4.12 5.84 -7.63
CA GLN A 96 -3.39 7.07 -7.96
C GLN A 96 -4.11 7.90 -9.03
N LEU A 97 -4.72 7.24 -10.03
CA LEU A 97 -5.44 7.88 -11.14
C LEU A 97 -6.74 8.58 -10.71
N GLU A 98 -7.44 8.06 -9.69
CA GLU A 98 -8.63 8.73 -9.15
C GLU A 98 -8.29 10.02 -8.38
N LYS A 99 -7.13 10.07 -7.71
CA LYS A 99 -6.70 11.22 -6.93
C LYS A 99 -6.11 12.34 -7.78
N GLU A 100 -5.38 12.01 -8.85
CA GLU A 100 -4.91 13.02 -9.82
C GLU A 100 -6.06 13.70 -10.57
N LYS A 101 -7.19 13.00 -10.79
CA LYS A 101 -8.36 13.55 -11.49
C LYS A 101 -9.21 14.52 -10.64
N CYS A 102 -9.03 14.52 -9.32
CA CYS A 102 -9.74 15.38 -8.37
C CYS A 102 -8.92 16.59 -7.89
N ARG A 103 -7.72 16.82 -8.44
CA ARG A 103 -6.86 17.97 -8.14
C ARG A 103 -6.81 18.93 -9.31
#